data_AF-A0AAV8XMN5-F1
#
_entry.id   AF-A0AAV8XMN5-F1
#
_cell.length_a   1.000
_cell.length_b   1.000
_cell.length_c   1.000
_cell.angle_alpha   90.00
_cell.angle_beta   90.00
_cell.angle_gamma   90.00
#
_symmetry.space_group_name_H-M   'P 1'
#
loop_
_entity.id
_entity.type
_entity.pdbx_description
1 polymer ?
#
loop_
_entity_poly.entity_id
_entity_poly.type
_entity_poly.pdbx_seq_one_letter_code
_entity_poly.pdbx_strand_id
1 'polypeptide(L)'
;MEFDQLGRKFPDMWESPDGVSAVYQLVLPKARIHQVLEELHSSPSGGHFGVTRTLARVRDRFYWVNCRRDVEECEKLKMHSDKIKQRLDTTSTETAFEPGDAVWLYAPKRMKGRSPKLQKNWEGPYTIIKKNNDLVYQVHRT
;
A
#
# COMPACT_ATOMS: atom_id res chain seq x y z
N MET A 1 23.15 -18.21 -29.75
CA MET A 1 23.16 -17.34 -28.55
C MET A 1 22.07 -16.31 -28.74
N GLU A 2 21.12 -16.26 -27.82
CA GLU A 2 19.95 -15.39 -27.91
C GLU A 2 20.20 -14.10 -27.09
N PHE A 3 19.81 -12.96 -27.63
CA PHE A 3 20.01 -11.64 -27.02
C PHE A 3 18.65 -10.96 -26.82
N ASP A 4 18.50 -10.18 -25.77
CA ASP A 4 17.29 -9.38 -25.55
C ASP A 4 17.20 -8.22 -26.57
N GLN A 5 16.06 -7.53 -26.59
CA GLN A 5 15.80 -6.37 -27.47
C GLN A 5 16.78 -5.19 -27.23
N LEU A 6 17.64 -5.26 -26.22
CA LEU A 6 18.66 -4.28 -25.85
C LEU A 6 20.08 -4.82 -26.07
N GLY A 7 20.25 -5.94 -26.79
CA GLY A 7 21.54 -6.53 -27.13
C GLY A 7 22.25 -7.20 -25.96
N ARG A 8 21.58 -7.42 -24.82
CA ARG A 8 22.16 -8.14 -23.68
C ARG A 8 21.97 -9.63 -23.89
N LYS A 9 23.04 -10.39 -23.68
CA LYS A 9 22.99 -11.86 -23.71
C LYS A 9 21.99 -12.31 -22.64
N PHE A 10 21.03 -13.16 -23.00
CA PHE A 10 20.25 -13.85 -21.98
C PHE A 10 21.21 -14.67 -21.11
N PRO A 11 21.17 -14.57 -19.78
CA PRO A 11 21.95 -15.46 -18.94
C PRO A 11 21.45 -16.88 -19.18
N ASP A 12 22.32 -17.75 -19.71
CA ASP A 12 21.99 -19.16 -19.98
C ASP A 12 21.62 -19.89 -18.67
N MET A 13 22.09 -19.37 -17.53
CA MET A 13 21.88 -19.90 -16.19
C MET A 13 22.12 -18.78 -15.17
N TRP A 14 21.33 -18.73 -14.09
CA TRP A 14 21.67 -17.91 -12.94
C TRP A 14 22.51 -18.72 -11.98
N GLU A 15 23.65 -18.16 -11.59
CA GLU A 15 24.50 -18.71 -10.54
C GLU A 15 24.32 -17.90 -9.28
N SER A 16 24.22 -18.61 -8.16
CA SER A 16 24.23 -17.99 -6.85
C SER A 16 25.56 -17.26 -6.62
N PRO A 17 25.59 -16.16 -5.83
CA PRO A 17 26.81 -15.36 -5.65
C PRO A 17 28.00 -16.14 -5.08
N ASP A 18 27.72 -17.26 -4.41
CA ASP A 18 28.69 -18.22 -3.85
C ASP A 18 29.08 -19.33 -4.83
N GLY A 19 28.49 -19.39 -6.04
CA GLY A 19 28.79 -20.37 -7.09
C GLY A 19 28.30 -21.79 -6.79
N VAL A 20 27.53 -21.97 -5.71
CA VAL A 20 27.11 -23.30 -5.22
C VAL A 20 25.89 -23.83 -5.99
N SER A 21 25.04 -22.94 -6.50
CA SER A 21 23.79 -23.30 -7.18
C SER A 21 23.68 -22.60 -8.52
N ALA A 22 23.36 -23.37 -9.55
CA ALA A 22 23.15 -22.86 -10.89
C ALA A 22 21.78 -23.34 -11.40
N VAL A 23 20.89 -22.40 -11.74
CA VAL A 23 19.49 -22.70 -12.09
C VAL A 23 19.06 -22.02 -13.38
N TYR A 24 18.24 -22.74 -14.15
CA TYR A 24 17.53 -22.16 -15.29
C TYR A 24 16.36 -21.30 -14.78
N GLN A 25 16.28 -20.07 -15.29
CA GLN A 25 15.23 -19.13 -14.93
C GLN A 25 14.18 -19.02 -16.03
N LEU A 26 12.90 -18.90 -15.64
CA LEU A 26 11.81 -18.60 -16.54
C LEU A 26 11.82 -17.11 -16.90
N VAL A 27 11.88 -16.79 -18.20
CA VAL A 27 11.75 -15.41 -18.66
C VAL A 27 10.32 -14.93 -18.42
N LEU A 28 10.15 -13.93 -17.56
CA LEU A 28 8.84 -13.43 -17.17
C LEU A 28 8.38 -12.30 -18.12
N PRO A 29 7.22 -12.42 -18.78
CA PRO A 29 6.66 -11.33 -19.57
C PRO A 29 6.34 -10.11 -18.71
N LYS A 30 6.55 -8.90 -19.25
CA LYS A 30 6.31 -7.64 -18.51
C LYS A 30 4.92 -7.56 -17.86
N ALA A 31 3.89 -8.04 -18.54
CA ALA A 31 2.52 -8.04 -18.05
C ALA A 31 2.31 -8.88 -16.77
N ARG A 32 3.19 -9.85 -16.48
CA ARG A 32 3.08 -10.75 -15.31
C ARG A 32 3.97 -10.36 -14.14
N ILE A 33 4.86 -9.37 -14.29
CA ILE A 33 5.80 -8.96 -13.25
C ILE A 33 5.06 -8.57 -11.96
N HIS A 34 4.03 -7.71 -12.07
CA HIS A 34 3.28 -7.23 -10.90
C HIS A 34 2.61 -8.35 -10.12
N GLN A 35 1.98 -9.30 -10.82
CA GLN A 35 1.31 -10.44 -10.20
C GLN A 35 2.31 -11.33 -9.46
N VAL A 36 3.43 -11.66 -10.09
CA VAL A 36 4.47 -12.51 -9.46
C VAL A 36 5.07 -11.83 -8.24
N LEU A 37 5.33 -10.52 -8.30
CA LEU A 37 5.80 -9.77 -7.12
C LEU A 37 4.79 -9.86 -5.97
N GLU A 38 3.50 -9.61 -6.25
CA GLU A 38 2.44 -9.70 -5.24
C GLU A 38 2.31 -11.11 -4.62
N GLU A 39 2.39 -12.17 -5.43
CA GLU A 39 2.34 -13.55 -4.96
C GLU A 39 3.56 -13.91 -4.08
N LEU A 40 4.76 -13.49 -4.46
CA LEU A 40 5.99 -13.76 -3.70
C LEU A 40 6.01 -13.05 -2.34
N HIS A 41 5.24 -11.97 -2.20
CA HIS A 41 5.07 -11.21 -0.97
C HIS A 41 3.93 -11.70 -0.07
N SER A 42 2.90 -12.35 -0.63
CA SER A 42 1.68 -12.76 0.09
C SER A 42 1.82 -14.07 0.90
N SER A 43 3.04 -14.53 1.16
CA SER A 43 3.27 -15.78 1.88
C SER A 43 2.90 -15.64 3.39
N PRO A 44 2.23 -16.64 4.01
CA PRO A 44 1.77 -16.58 5.41
C PRO A 44 2.86 -16.36 6.47
N SER A 45 4.14 -16.42 6.11
CA SER A 45 5.28 -16.21 7.00
C SER A 45 5.57 -14.71 7.27
N GLY A 46 4.55 -13.99 7.71
CA GLY A 46 4.51 -12.63 8.27
C GLY A 46 5.81 -11.82 8.34
N GLY A 47 6.19 -11.18 7.24
CA GLY A 47 7.26 -10.18 7.27
C GLY A 47 7.31 -9.31 6.03
N HIS A 48 7.61 -8.03 6.21
CA HIS A 48 8.04 -7.15 5.13
C HIS A 48 9.38 -7.68 4.60
N PHE A 49 9.34 -8.43 3.49
CA PHE A 49 10.56 -8.97 2.90
C PHE A 49 11.36 -7.80 2.33
N GLY A 50 12.52 -7.46 2.92
CA GLY A 50 13.38 -6.46 2.30
C GLY A 50 13.79 -6.86 0.88
N VAL A 51 14.12 -5.87 0.04
CA VAL A 51 14.55 -6.00 -1.37
C VAL A 51 15.42 -7.23 -1.64
N THR A 52 16.41 -7.48 -0.77
CA THR A 52 17.35 -8.60 -0.88
C THR A 52 16.67 -9.97 -0.87
N ARG A 53 15.69 -10.17 0.02
CA ARG A 53 15.01 -11.47 0.19
C ARG A 53 14.00 -11.71 -0.93
N THR A 54 13.31 -10.65 -1.37
CA THR A 54 12.44 -10.68 -2.55
C THR A 54 13.25 -10.99 -3.82
N LEU A 55 14.40 -10.34 -4.00
CA LEU A 55 15.30 -10.62 -5.13
C LEU A 55 15.84 -12.04 -5.13
N ALA A 56 16.19 -12.60 -3.97
CA ALA A 56 16.66 -13.98 -3.87
C ALA A 56 15.57 -14.95 -4.34
N ARG A 57 14.32 -14.77 -3.88
CA ARG A 57 13.17 -15.61 -4.30
C ARG A 57 12.84 -15.47 -5.78
N VAL A 58 12.92 -14.25 -6.31
CA VAL A 58 12.73 -14.01 -7.73
C VAL A 58 13.80 -14.75 -8.54
N ARG A 59 15.07 -14.61 -8.17
CA ARG A 59 16.20 -15.21 -8.90
C ARG A 59 16.25 -16.73 -8.83
N ASP A 60 15.56 -17.35 -7.87
CA ASP A 60 15.40 -18.79 -7.85
C ASP A 60 14.62 -19.33 -9.07
N ARG A 61 13.72 -18.52 -9.65
CA ARG A 61 12.73 -19.02 -10.62
C ARG A 61 12.54 -18.17 -11.87
N PHE A 62 12.79 -16.86 -11.79
CA PHE A 62 12.39 -15.91 -12.80
C PHE A 62 13.53 -14.99 -13.22
N TYR A 63 13.53 -14.67 -14.50
CA TYR A 63 14.38 -13.66 -15.11
C TYR A 63 13.52 -12.59 -15.78
N TRP A 64 13.87 -11.32 -15.58
CA TRP A 64 13.48 -10.27 -16.51
C TRP A 64 14.44 -9.08 -16.42
N VAL A 65 14.42 -8.29 -17.48
CA VAL A 65 15.17 -7.05 -17.60
C VAL A 65 14.77 -6.06 -16.50
N ASN A 66 15.76 -5.50 -15.79
CA ASN A 66 15.57 -4.52 -14.71
C ASN A 66 14.88 -5.08 -13.45
N CYS A 67 14.85 -6.40 -13.27
CA CYS A 67 14.25 -7.07 -12.10
C CYS A 67 14.54 -6.42 -10.75
N ARG A 68 15.80 -6.05 -10.48
CA ARG A 68 16.18 -5.34 -9.26
C ARG A 68 15.43 -4.03 -9.06
N ARG A 69 15.30 -3.22 -10.12
CA ARG A 69 14.61 -1.92 -10.05
C ARG A 69 13.14 -2.11 -9.74
N ASP A 70 12.49 -3.05 -10.43
CA ASP A 70 11.05 -3.31 -10.27
C ASP A 70 10.75 -3.87 -8.87
N VAL A 71 11.63 -4.71 -8.31
CA VAL A 71 11.54 -5.16 -6.92
C VAL A 71 11.71 -3.99 -5.95
N GLU A 72 12.74 -3.16 -6.12
CA GLU A 72 12.97 -1.98 -5.25
C GLU A 72 11.80 -0.99 -5.27
N GLU A 73 11.18 -0.78 -6.43
CA GLU A 73 10.01 0.08 -6.57
C GLU A 73 8.78 -0.52 -5.88
N CYS A 74 8.55 -1.82 -6.05
CA CYS A 74 7.46 -2.54 -5.37
C CYS A 74 7.56 -2.42 -3.85
N GLU A 75 8.76 -2.66 -3.29
CA GLU A 75 9.01 -2.52 -1.84
C GLU A 75 8.74 -1.10 -1.35
N LYS A 76 9.21 -0.07 -2.08
CA LYS A 76 8.99 1.35 -1.70
C LYS A 76 7.50 1.71 -1.68
N LEU A 77 6.75 1.30 -2.70
CA LEU A 77 5.32 1.57 -2.79
C LEU A 77 4.56 0.88 -1.65
N LYS A 78 4.94 -0.35 -1.30
CA LYS A 78 4.34 -1.11 -0.19
C LYS A 78 4.70 -0.48 1.16
N MET A 79 5.96 -0.11 1.41
CA MET A 79 6.37 0.64 2.60
C MET A 79 5.57 1.94 2.77
N HIS A 80 5.29 2.65 1.68
CA HIS A 80 4.47 3.86 1.73
C HIS A 80 3.03 3.54 2.13
N SER A 81 2.42 2.53 1.51
CA SER A 81 1.07 2.06 1.86
C SER A 81 0.98 1.60 3.32
N ASP A 82 1.97 0.87 3.82
CA ASP A 82 1.99 0.34 5.18
C ASP A 82 2.16 1.46 6.21
N LYS A 83 3.00 2.47 5.91
CA LYS A 83 3.10 3.69 6.74
C LYS A 83 1.79 4.47 6.78
N ILE A 84 1.05 4.54 5.68
CA ILE A 84 -0.27 5.19 5.65
C ILE A 84 -1.26 4.41 6.55
N LYS A 85 -1.34 3.09 6.39
CA LYS A 85 -2.18 2.22 7.22
C LYS A 85 -1.83 2.36 8.70
N GLN A 86 -0.55 2.25 9.04
CA GLN A 86 -0.07 2.41 10.42
C GLN A 86 -0.43 3.79 11.00
N ARG A 87 -0.34 4.87 10.21
CA ARG A 87 -0.79 6.20 10.66
C ARG A 87 -2.29 6.22 10.96
N LEU A 88 -3.11 5.62 10.11
CA LEU A 88 -4.56 5.53 10.31
C LEU A 88 -4.90 4.69 11.55
N ASP A 89 -4.24 3.56 11.72
CA ASP A 89 -4.43 2.67 12.87
C ASP A 89 -3.96 3.33 14.18
N THR A 90 -2.84 4.08 14.14
CA THR A 90 -2.28 4.78 15.33
C THR A 90 -3.09 6.03 15.70
N THR A 91 -3.72 6.68 14.71
CA THR A 91 -4.52 7.91 14.93
C THR A 91 -6.00 7.60 15.15
N SER A 92 -6.39 6.32 15.18
CA SER A 92 -7.72 5.90 15.60
C SER A 92 -7.84 6.01 17.12
N THR A 93 -7.84 7.25 17.61
CA THR A 93 -8.35 7.55 18.93
C THR A 93 -9.85 7.26 18.87
N GLU A 94 -10.29 6.19 19.51
CA GLU A 94 -11.70 6.04 19.90
C GLU A 94 -12.00 7.14 20.93
N THR A 95 -12.10 8.38 20.47
CA THR A 95 -12.57 9.47 21.32
C THR A 95 -14.07 9.25 21.48
N ALA A 96 -14.45 8.44 22.46
CA ALA A 96 -15.84 8.31 22.86
C ALA A 96 -16.27 9.68 23.38
N PHE A 97 -17.13 10.35 22.62
CA PHE A 97 -17.76 11.58 23.09
C PHE A 97 -18.88 11.25 24.08
N GLU A 98 -19.10 12.12 25.06
CA GLU A 98 -20.13 11.95 26.08
C GLU A 98 -21.28 12.93 25.87
N PRO A 99 -22.52 12.61 26.32
CA PRO A 99 -23.62 13.57 26.34
C PRO A 99 -23.22 14.85 27.09
N GLY A 100 -23.35 16.00 26.42
CA GLY A 100 -22.92 17.31 26.91
C GLY A 100 -21.73 17.91 26.16
N ASP A 101 -20.95 17.11 25.43
CA ASP A 101 -19.80 17.61 24.67
C ASP A 101 -20.23 18.49 23.48
N ALA A 102 -19.47 19.56 23.24
CA ALA A 102 -19.63 20.42 22.08
C ALA A 102 -18.83 19.90 20.89
N VAL A 103 -19.50 19.61 19.78
CA VAL A 103 -18.92 19.03 18.57
C VAL A 103 -19.23 19.84 17.32
N TRP A 104 -18.34 19.77 16.33
CA TRP A 104 -18.55 20.32 14.99
C TRP A 104 -19.03 19.20 14.06
N LEU A 105 -20.17 19.43 13.40
CA LEU A 105 -20.74 18.51 12.44
C LEU A 105 -20.12 18.74 11.06
N TYR A 106 -19.55 17.68 10.47
CA TYR A 106 -19.15 17.71 9.07
C TYR A 106 -20.37 17.51 8.17
N ALA A 107 -20.87 18.61 7.59
CA ALA A 107 -22.04 18.65 6.71
C ALA A 107 -21.66 19.23 5.33
N PRO A 108 -21.04 18.43 4.43
CA PRO A 108 -20.59 18.91 3.14
C PRO A 108 -21.78 19.28 2.22
N LYS A 109 -22.04 20.57 2.05
CA LYS A 109 -23.05 21.09 1.11
C LYS A 109 -22.45 21.20 -0.29
N ARG A 110 -22.78 20.26 -1.18
CA ARG A 110 -22.36 20.32 -2.59
C ARG A 110 -23.08 21.44 -3.33
N MET A 111 -22.42 22.59 -3.47
CA MET A 111 -22.89 23.68 -4.34
C MET A 111 -22.31 23.54 -5.75
N LYS A 112 -23.18 23.47 -6.77
CA LYS A 112 -22.79 23.44 -8.18
C LYS A 112 -22.04 24.74 -8.54
N GLY A 113 -20.88 24.63 -9.19
CA GLY A 113 -20.07 25.78 -9.61
C GLY A 113 -19.08 26.33 -8.57
N ARG A 114 -18.98 25.72 -7.37
CA ARG A 114 -17.90 26.03 -6.41
C ARG A 114 -16.93 24.86 -6.30
N SER A 115 -15.64 25.18 -6.12
CA SER A 115 -14.61 24.18 -5.85
C SER A 115 -14.87 23.49 -4.51
N PRO A 116 -14.97 22.15 -4.45
CA PRO A 116 -15.23 21.40 -3.22
C PRO A 116 -14.23 21.68 -2.09
N LYS A 117 -13.00 22.07 -2.45
CA LYS A 117 -11.89 22.31 -1.50
C LYS A 117 -11.99 23.65 -0.75
N LEU A 118 -12.81 24.59 -1.24
CA LEU A 118 -12.96 25.93 -0.66
C LEU A 118 -14.31 26.11 0.06
N GLN A 119 -15.09 25.05 0.20
CA GLN A 119 -16.40 25.09 0.85
C GLN A 119 -16.26 24.94 2.37
N LYS A 120 -16.98 25.77 3.14
CA LYS A 120 -17.10 25.63 4.60
C LYS A 120 -18.05 24.46 4.90
N ASN A 121 -17.48 23.28 5.16
CA ASN A 121 -18.22 22.02 5.37
C ASN A 121 -18.41 21.66 6.85
N TRP A 122 -17.90 22.48 7.77
CA TRP A 122 -18.05 22.28 9.20
C TRP A 122 -19.13 23.24 9.74
N GLU A 123 -20.15 22.68 10.39
CA GLU A 123 -21.24 23.42 11.01
C GLU A 123 -21.19 23.18 12.52
N GLY A 124 -21.40 24.22 13.34
CA GLY A 124 -21.36 24.07 14.80
C GLY A 124 -21.39 25.39 15.57
N PRO A 125 -21.29 25.32 16.91
CA PRO A 125 -21.20 24.08 17.72
C PRO A 125 -22.56 23.40 17.92
N TYR A 126 -22.56 22.07 17.93
CA TYR A 126 -23.69 21.24 18.35
C TYR A 126 -23.37 20.56 19.68
N THR A 127 -24.38 20.30 20.51
CA THR A 127 -24.22 19.57 21.78
C THR A 127 -24.69 18.14 21.61
N ILE A 128 -23.91 17.16 22.09
CA ILE A 128 -24.35 15.75 22.11
C ILE A 128 -25.43 15.58 23.17
N ILE A 129 -26.61 15.10 22.78
CA ILE A 129 -27.73 14.83 23.69
C ILE A 129 -27.66 13.38 24.18
N LYS A 130 -27.29 12.46 23.28
CA LYS A 130 -27.40 11.02 23.53
C LYS A 130 -26.41 10.24 22.67
N LYS A 131 -25.72 9.27 23.29
CA LYS A 131 -24.94 8.24 22.63
C LYS A 131 -25.83 7.02 22.39
N ASN A 132 -26.06 6.67 21.12
CA ASN A 132 -26.86 5.49 20.74
C ASN A 132 -25.97 4.27 20.49
N ASN A 133 -24.76 4.47 19.97
CA ASN A 133 -23.69 3.48 19.80
C ASN A 133 -22.33 4.21 19.75
N ASP A 134 -21.20 3.49 19.75
CA ASP A 134 -19.86 4.07 19.66
C ASP A 134 -19.62 4.91 18.39
N LEU A 135 -20.43 4.69 17.35
CA LEU A 135 -20.38 5.44 16.09
C LEU A 135 -21.59 6.34 15.85
N VAL A 136 -22.62 6.30 16.71
CA VAL A 136 -23.90 7.00 16.46
C VAL A 136 -24.29 7.88 17.64
N TYR A 137 -24.30 9.18 17.39
CA TYR A 137 -24.61 10.23 18.37
C TYR A 137 -25.78 11.08 17.90
N GLN A 138 -26.67 11.43 18.82
CA GLN A 138 -27.70 12.45 18.59
C GLN A 138 -27.17 13.80 19.06
N VAL A 139 -27.26 14.80 18.19
CA VAL A 139 -26.74 16.15 18.43
C VAL A 139 -27.83 17.20 18.29
N HIS A 140 -27.78 18.25 19.13
CA HIS A 140 -28.67 19.39 19.11
C HIS A 140 -27.93 20.65 18.70
N ARG A 141 -28.55 21.49 17.89
CA ARG A 141 -28.02 22.82 17.60
C ARG A 141 -28.53 23.80 18.66
N THR A 142 -27.62 24.36 19.44
CA THR A 142 -27.91 25.41 20.42
C THR A 142 -28.23 26.73 19.73
#